data_AF-A0A3D4X4U5-F1
#
_entry.id   AF-A0A3D4X4U5-F1
#
_cell.length_a   1.000
_cell.length_b   1.000
_cell.length_c   1.000
_cell.angle_alpha   90.00
_cell.angle_beta   90.00
_cell.angle_gamma   90.00
#
_symmetry.space_group_name_H-M   'P 1'
#
loop_
_entity.id
_entity.type
_entity.pdbx_description
1 polymer ?
#
loop_
_entity_poly.entity_id
_entity_poly.type
_entity_poly.pdbx_seq_one_letter_code
_entity_poly.pdbx_strand_id
1 'polypeptide(L)'
;MPAPEYTAVTGGEVALTANVARTALGWKAHANSGLLLTYYEVSFDGTSATAEPVLVEICYATWATNAPGTASTSVTPAQELGRVLTVGATAGKTWTTEPTVLTVLRERSIPAFGGVVLYDYPLGKEPDCALAEGFAIRCTAPANVSVRATMKVSRC
;
A
#
# COMPACT_ATOMS: atom_id res chain seq x y z
N MET A 1 25.24 7.61 -5.82
CA MET A 1 24.26 8.23 -4.90
C MET A 1 23.02 7.37 -4.94
N PRO A 2 22.42 6.97 -3.80
CA PRO A 2 21.20 6.16 -3.79
C PRO A 2 20.07 6.93 -4.49
N ALA A 3 19.21 6.20 -5.21
CA ALA A 3 18.04 6.76 -5.86
C ALA A 3 17.11 7.42 -4.80
N PRO A 4 16.36 8.47 -5.16
CA PRO A 4 15.43 9.09 -4.23
C PRO A 4 14.31 8.11 -3.86
N GLU A 5 14.03 8.04 -2.55
CA GLU A 5 12.94 7.21 -2.01
C GLU A 5 11.81 8.11 -1.51
N TYR A 6 10.60 7.68 -1.79
CA TYR A 6 9.37 8.37 -1.42
C TYR A 6 8.51 7.48 -0.54
N THR A 7 7.85 8.08 0.45
CA THR A 7 6.99 7.40 1.40
C THR A 7 5.57 7.93 1.31
N ALA A 8 4.59 7.02 1.38
CA ALA A 8 3.20 7.35 1.57
C ALA A 8 2.67 6.61 2.78
N VAL A 9 1.91 7.33 3.59
CA VAL A 9 1.31 6.85 4.83
C VAL A 9 -0.18 7.08 4.79
N THR A 10 -0.96 6.23 5.47
CA THR A 10 -2.40 6.49 5.61
C THR A 10 -2.67 7.75 6.43
N GLY A 11 -1.75 8.23 7.28
CA GLY A 11 -1.88 9.45 8.09
C GLY A 11 -3.00 9.41 9.15
N GLY A 12 -3.67 8.27 9.26
CA GLY A 12 -4.82 7.98 10.11
C GLY A 12 -5.28 6.54 9.88
N GLU A 13 -6.22 6.09 10.70
CA GLU A 13 -6.80 4.74 10.60
C GLU A 13 -7.71 4.62 9.38
N VAL A 14 -7.54 3.52 8.63
CA VAL A 14 -8.45 3.12 7.58
C VAL A 14 -9.36 2.03 8.15
N ALA A 15 -10.65 2.32 8.30
CA ALA A 15 -11.61 1.34 8.78
C ALA A 15 -11.76 0.20 7.77
N LEU A 16 -11.70 -1.04 8.26
CA LEU A 16 -12.05 -2.26 7.54
C LEU A 16 -13.42 -2.74 7.99
N THR A 17 -14.12 -3.43 7.10
CA THR A 17 -15.46 -3.98 7.35
C THR A 17 -15.39 -5.48 7.21
N ALA A 18 -16.09 -6.20 8.09
CA ALA A 18 -16.09 -7.65 8.15
C ALA A 18 -16.34 -8.30 6.77
N ASN A 19 -15.42 -9.20 6.37
CA ASN A 19 -15.44 -9.98 5.13
C ASN A 19 -15.48 -9.16 3.83
N VAL A 20 -15.06 -7.88 3.88
CA VAL A 20 -14.95 -7.02 2.71
C VAL A 20 -13.49 -6.68 2.48
N ALA A 21 -12.97 -7.06 1.31
CA ALA A 21 -11.65 -6.65 0.89
C ALA A 21 -11.61 -5.13 0.68
N ARG A 22 -10.61 -4.48 1.26
CA ARG A 22 -10.41 -3.03 1.13
C ARG A 22 -8.94 -2.73 0.85
N THR A 23 -8.68 -1.97 -0.20
CA THR A 23 -7.37 -1.38 -0.47
C THR A 23 -7.14 -0.24 0.52
N ALA A 24 -6.17 -0.42 1.40
CA ALA A 24 -5.87 0.51 2.49
C ALA A 24 -4.97 1.66 2.03
N LEU A 25 -3.95 1.33 1.24
CA LEU A 25 -2.96 2.26 0.68
C LEU A 25 -2.55 1.76 -0.71
N GLY A 26 -2.28 2.69 -1.62
CA GLY A 26 -1.80 2.34 -2.95
C GLY A 26 -1.01 3.45 -3.61
N TRP A 27 -0.18 3.05 -4.56
CA TRP A 27 0.76 3.86 -5.31
C TRP A 27 0.56 3.64 -6.80
N LYS A 28 0.55 4.74 -7.55
CA LYS A 28 0.55 4.75 -9.00
C LYS A 28 1.75 5.53 -9.51
N ALA A 29 2.54 4.87 -10.34
CA ALA A 29 3.70 5.39 -11.03
C ALA A 29 3.31 6.50 -12.02
N HIS A 30 4.30 7.30 -12.40
CA HIS A 30 4.13 8.29 -13.45
C HIS A 30 3.98 7.61 -14.82
N ALA A 31 3.45 8.31 -15.81
CA ALA A 31 3.40 7.82 -17.20
C ALA A 31 4.79 7.59 -17.83
N ASN A 32 5.83 8.24 -17.29
CA ASN A 32 7.19 8.25 -17.84
C ASN A 32 8.26 7.65 -16.90
N SER A 33 7.86 7.00 -15.80
CA SER A 33 8.78 6.30 -14.90
C SER A 33 8.04 5.23 -14.12
N GLY A 34 8.69 4.11 -13.85
CA GLY A 34 8.14 3.06 -12.98
C GLY A 34 8.40 3.34 -11.50
N LEU A 35 8.05 2.37 -10.67
CA LEU A 35 8.30 2.38 -9.23
C LEU A 35 8.86 1.03 -8.80
N LEU A 36 9.85 1.07 -7.93
CA LEU A 36 10.37 -0.08 -7.20
C LEU A 36 9.82 -0.04 -5.77
N LEU A 37 9.13 -1.10 -5.36
CA LEU A 37 8.64 -1.25 -3.99
C LEU A 37 9.78 -1.68 -3.07
N THR A 38 10.26 -0.75 -2.24
CA THR A 38 11.37 -1.00 -1.31
C THR A 38 10.87 -1.48 0.04
N TYR A 39 9.77 -0.94 0.54
CA TYR A 39 9.30 -1.22 1.89
C TYR A 39 7.77 -1.19 2.00
N TYR A 40 7.21 -2.06 2.82
CA TYR A 40 5.84 -1.91 3.30
C TYR A 40 5.72 -2.24 4.79
N GLU A 41 4.75 -1.59 5.41
CA GLU A 41 4.36 -1.82 6.79
C GLU A 41 2.85 -1.78 6.93
N VAL A 42 2.34 -2.68 7.76
CA VAL A 42 0.91 -2.76 8.09
C VAL A 42 0.77 -3.07 9.57
N SER A 43 -0.12 -2.34 10.25
CA SER A 43 -0.49 -2.55 11.65
C SER A 43 -2.00 -2.46 11.84
N PHE A 44 -2.49 -3.19 12.84
CA PHE A 44 -3.92 -3.30 13.18
C PHE A 44 -4.19 -2.89 14.63
N ASP A 45 -5.40 -2.39 14.88
CA ASP A 45 -5.88 -1.93 16.19
C ASP A 45 -6.93 -2.88 16.80
N GLY A 46 -6.90 -4.16 16.41
CA GLY A 46 -7.85 -5.15 16.91
C GLY A 46 -7.80 -5.26 18.43
N THR A 47 -8.94 -5.51 19.06
CA THR A 47 -9.09 -5.48 20.53
C THR A 47 -9.04 -6.85 21.19
N SER A 48 -9.13 -7.94 20.43
CA SER A 48 -9.15 -9.32 20.94
C SER A 48 -8.01 -10.16 20.37
N ALA A 49 -7.22 -10.78 21.24
CA ALA A 49 -6.14 -11.69 20.88
C ALA A 49 -6.61 -13.01 20.26
N THR A 50 -7.88 -13.38 20.44
CA THR A 50 -8.49 -14.59 19.86
C THR A 50 -9.23 -14.32 18.56
N ALA A 51 -9.28 -13.08 18.11
CA ALA A 51 -9.89 -12.73 16.84
C ALA A 51 -9.15 -13.41 15.68
N GLU A 52 -9.90 -13.85 14.67
CA GLU A 52 -9.33 -14.40 13.47
C GLU A 52 -8.41 -13.35 12.79
N PRO A 53 -7.22 -13.77 12.29
CA PRO A 53 -6.30 -12.85 11.64
C PRO A 53 -6.87 -12.14 10.40
N VAL A 54 -6.31 -10.96 10.10
CA VAL A 54 -6.59 -10.21 8.87
C VAL A 54 -5.72 -10.75 7.74
N LEU A 55 -6.32 -11.02 6.59
CA LEU A 55 -5.58 -11.33 5.37
C LEU A 55 -5.05 -10.03 4.76
N VAL A 56 -3.73 -9.91 4.63
CA VAL A 56 -3.05 -8.78 4.00
C VAL A 56 -2.37 -9.23 2.73
N GLU A 57 -2.66 -8.53 1.66
CA GLU A 57 -2.18 -8.81 0.32
C GLU A 57 -1.44 -7.59 -0.22
N ILE A 58 -0.22 -7.81 -0.69
CA ILE A 58 0.49 -6.85 -1.54
C ILE A 58 0.13 -7.19 -2.97
N CYS A 59 -0.55 -6.27 -3.64
CA CYS A 59 -1.05 -6.42 -4.99
C CYS A 59 -0.28 -5.52 -5.95
N TYR A 60 0.00 -6.04 -7.12
CA TYR A 60 0.27 -5.26 -8.32
C TYR A 60 -1.04 -4.72 -8.88
N ALA A 61 -1.07 -3.45 -9.27
CA ALA A 61 -2.27 -2.75 -9.69
C ALA A 61 -2.05 -2.03 -11.02
N THR A 62 -2.86 -2.36 -12.03
CA THR A 62 -2.82 -1.64 -13.33
C THR A 62 -3.61 -0.32 -13.28
N TRP A 63 -4.33 -0.09 -12.18
CA TRP A 63 -5.14 1.08 -11.86
C TRP A 63 -6.29 1.44 -12.81
N ALA A 64 -6.44 0.77 -13.96
CA ALA A 64 -7.53 0.89 -14.93
C ALA A 64 -8.29 2.24 -14.85
N THR A 65 -9.55 2.23 -14.42
CA THR A 65 -10.37 3.43 -14.23
C THR A 65 -10.46 3.90 -12.77
N ASN A 66 -9.73 3.27 -11.84
CA ASN A 66 -9.84 3.52 -10.40
C ASN A 66 -8.45 3.76 -9.77
N ALA A 67 -7.75 4.76 -10.29
CA ALA A 67 -6.45 5.21 -9.79
C ALA A 67 -6.58 5.98 -8.46
N PRO A 68 -5.48 6.16 -7.70
CA PRO A 68 -5.45 7.03 -6.54
C PRO A 68 -6.14 8.38 -6.78
N GLY A 69 -7.11 8.72 -5.92
CA GLY A 69 -7.91 9.95 -5.99
C GLY A 69 -9.26 9.81 -6.71
N THR A 70 -9.61 8.64 -7.26
CA THR A 70 -10.91 8.41 -7.94
C THR A 70 -11.98 7.94 -6.96
N ALA A 71 -11.87 6.70 -6.46
CA ALA A 71 -12.70 6.18 -5.38
C ALA A 71 -11.92 6.05 -4.07
N SER A 72 -10.86 6.85 -3.93
CA SER A 72 -9.95 6.85 -2.78
C SER A 72 -9.65 8.28 -2.36
N THR A 73 -9.17 8.45 -1.14
CA THR A 73 -8.63 9.74 -0.69
C THR A 73 -7.19 9.88 -1.15
N SER A 74 -6.85 10.98 -1.80
CA SER A 74 -5.46 11.24 -2.23
C SER A 74 -4.52 11.40 -1.03
N VAL A 75 -3.30 10.89 -1.17
CA VAL A 75 -2.21 11.04 -0.21
C VAL A 75 -1.06 11.74 -0.90
N THR A 76 -0.55 12.82 -0.29
CA THR A 76 0.66 13.49 -0.78
C THR A 76 1.88 12.71 -0.33
N PRO A 77 2.64 12.10 -1.26
CA PRO A 77 3.84 11.39 -0.86
C PRO A 77 4.94 12.37 -0.40
N ALA A 78 5.70 11.97 0.60
CA ALA A 78 6.84 12.71 1.09
C ALA A 78 8.13 12.08 0.58
N GLN A 79 9.16 12.90 0.35
CA GLN A 79 10.49 12.38 0.07
C GLN A 79 11.21 12.06 1.36
N GLU A 80 11.74 10.85 1.47
CA GLU A 80 12.43 10.36 2.67
C GLU A 80 13.95 10.33 2.47
N LEU A 81 14.43 9.97 1.28
CA LEU A 81 15.86 9.82 0.97
C LEU A 81 16.24 10.44 -0.38
N GLY A 82 17.51 10.81 -0.52
CA GLY A 82 18.12 11.21 -1.79
C GLY A 82 18.05 12.71 -2.10
N ARG A 83 18.32 13.07 -3.36
CA ARG A 83 18.26 14.48 -3.82
C ARG A 83 16.81 14.92 -3.93
N VAL A 84 16.48 16.10 -3.42
CA VAL A 84 15.14 16.66 -3.51
C VAL A 84 14.69 16.77 -4.96
N LEU A 85 13.62 16.05 -5.29
CA LEU A 85 12.99 16.03 -6.61
C LEU A 85 11.47 15.98 -6.44
N THR A 86 10.74 16.68 -7.30
CA THR A 86 9.27 16.61 -7.31
C THR A 86 8.83 15.17 -7.53
N VAL A 87 7.96 14.69 -6.64
CA VAL A 87 7.39 13.34 -6.73
C VAL A 87 6.53 13.25 -8.01
N GLY A 88 6.92 12.38 -8.93
CA GLY A 88 6.17 12.14 -10.18
C GLY A 88 5.05 11.10 -10.05
N ALA A 89 4.98 10.41 -8.92
CA ALA A 89 4.00 9.37 -8.62
C ALA A 89 2.88 9.89 -7.71
N THR A 90 1.75 9.18 -7.72
CA THR A 90 0.57 9.51 -6.92
C THR A 90 0.26 8.39 -5.94
N ALA A 91 -0.23 8.73 -4.75
CA ALA A 91 -0.66 7.77 -3.75
C ALA A 91 -2.09 8.05 -3.28
N GLY A 92 -2.76 7.03 -2.79
CA GLY A 92 -4.12 7.11 -2.29
C GLY A 92 -4.34 6.16 -1.13
N LYS A 93 -5.41 6.39 -0.37
CA LYS A 93 -5.84 5.57 0.75
C LYS A 93 -7.36 5.43 0.79
N THR A 94 -7.84 4.46 1.55
CA THR A 94 -9.28 4.30 1.86
C THR A 94 -10.12 4.18 0.58
N TRP A 95 -9.89 3.14 -0.21
CA TRP A 95 -10.74 2.89 -1.38
C TRP A 95 -12.16 2.50 -0.92
N THR A 96 -13.16 3.21 -1.44
CA THR A 96 -14.58 2.91 -1.21
C THR A 96 -15.09 1.85 -2.18
N THR A 97 -14.52 1.80 -3.38
CA THR A 97 -14.68 0.72 -4.35
C THR A 97 -13.30 0.17 -4.71
N GLU A 98 -13.15 -1.15 -4.70
CA GLU A 98 -11.86 -1.79 -4.99
C GLU A 98 -11.37 -1.53 -6.42
N PRO A 99 -10.06 -1.34 -6.63
CA PRO A 99 -9.47 -1.40 -7.97
C PRO A 99 -9.71 -2.78 -8.61
N THR A 100 -10.02 -2.79 -9.90
CA THR A 100 -10.54 -4.00 -10.58
C THR A 100 -9.48 -4.95 -11.13
N VAL A 101 -8.24 -4.49 -11.30
CA VAL A 101 -7.15 -5.30 -11.85
C VAL A 101 -6.00 -5.32 -10.85
N LEU A 102 -6.16 -6.18 -9.84
CA LEU A 102 -5.20 -6.43 -8.79
C LEU A 102 -4.67 -7.86 -8.90
N THR A 103 -3.35 -7.99 -9.04
CA THR A 103 -2.66 -9.29 -9.02
C THR A 103 -1.90 -9.42 -7.71
N VAL A 104 -2.21 -10.43 -6.91
CA VAL A 104 -1.55 -10.64 -5.61
C VAL A 104 -0.10 -11.09 -5.84
N LEU A 105 0.84 -10.29 -5.35
CA LEU A 105 2.27 -10.62 -5.35
C LEU A 105 2.67 -11.37 -4.08
N ARG A 106 2.04 -11.02 -2.96
CA ARG A 106 2.29 -11.65 -1.67
C ARG A 106 1.05 -11.57 -0.80
N GLU A 107 0.78 -12.64 -0.06
CA GLU A 107 -0.26 -12.68 0.95
C GLU A 107 0.31 -13.10 2.30
N ARG A 108 -0.27 -12.59 3.38
CA ARG A 108 0.04 -12.98 4.75
C ARG A 108 -1.16 -12.79 5.64
N SER A 109 -1.37 -13.75 6.53
CA SER A 109 -2.31 -13.67 7.63
C SER A 109 -1.63 -12.98 8.82
N ILE A 110 -2.18 -11.86 9.30
CA ILE A 110 -1.63 -11.06 10.39
C ILE A 110 -2.67 -10.97 11.52
N PRO A 111 -2.32 -11.30 12.78
CA PRO A 111 -3.24 -11.15 13.91
C PRO A 111 -3.77 -9.72 14.02
N ALA A 112 -5.08 -9.56 14.21
CA ALA A 112 -5.68 -8.23 14.32
C ALA A 112 -5.25 -7.49 15.61
N PHE A 113 -5.03 -8.22 16.71
CA PHE A 113 -4.59 -7.67 17.98
C PHE A 113 -3.06 -7.66 18.07
N GLY A 114 -2.47 -6.46 18.15
CA GLY A 114 -1.02 -6.28 18.31
C GLY A 114 -0.19 -6.77 17.12
N GLY A 115 -0.82 -7.11 15.98
CA GLY A 115 -0.13 -7.54 14.79
C GLY A 115 0.45 -6.36 14.04
N VAL A 116 1.76 -6.42 13.81
CA VAL A 116 2.50 -5.51 12.95
C VAL A 116 3.39 -6.33 12.03
N VAL A 117 3.41 -5.97 10.75
CA VAL A 117 4.39 -6.48 9.80
C VAL A 117 5.11 -5.31 9.20
N LEU A 118 6.43 -5.36 9.28
CA LEU A 118 7.34 -4.49 8.57
C LEU A 118 8.15 -5.39 7.65
N TYR A 119 8.24 -5.05 6.38
CA TYR A 119 9.00 -5.83 5.41
C TYR A 119 9.77 -4.90 4.50
N ASP A 120 11.09 -5.04 4.56
CA ASP A 120 12.05 -4.35 3.72
C ASP A 120 12.54 -5.32 2.65
N TYR A 121 12.41 -4.94 1.38
CA TYR A 121 12.88 -5.74 0.26
C TYR A 121 14.40 -5.59 0.14
N PRO A 122 15.15 -6.71 0.04
CA PRO A 122 16.58 -6.61 -0.15
C PRO A 122 16.90 -5.99 -1.51
N LEU A 123 18.00 -5.24 -1.56
CA LEU A 123 18.44 -4.52 -2.75
C LEU A 123 18.57 -5.45 -3.97
N GLY A 124 17.94 -5.06 -5.08
CA GLY A 124 17.92 -5.81 -6.34
C GLY A 124 16.86 -6.91 -6.42
N LYS A 125 15.98 -7.01 -5.41
CA LYS A 125 14.84 -7.93 -5.37
C LYS A 125 13.52 -7.21 -5.10
N GLU A 126 13.52 -5.89 -5.22
CA GLU A 126 12.33 -5.06 -5.15
C GLU A 126 11.38 -5.41 -6.30
N PRO A 127 10.08 -5.59 -6.03
CA PRO A 127 9.08 -5.66 -7.07
C PRO A 127 9.10 -4.36 -7.89
N ASP A 128 9.21 -4.49 -9.20
CA ASP A 128 9.12 -3.38 -10.16
C ASP A 128 7.71 -3.31 -10.76
N CYS A 129 7.30 -2.11 -11.16
CA CYS A 129 6.05 -1.91 -11.86
C CYS A 129 6.23 -1.24 -13.23
N ALA A 130 5.26 -1.52 -14.11
CA ALA A 130 5.21 -0.87 -15.40
C ALA A 130 4.86 0.62 -15.24
N LEU A 131 5.10 1.37 -16.32
CA LEU A 131 4.74 2.78 -16.44
C LEU A 131 3.24 2.97 -16.19
N ALA A 132 2.86 4.00 -15.42
CA ALA A 132 1.48 4.28 -15.02
C ALA A 132 0.77 3.18 -14.18
N GLU A 133 1.45 2.11 -13.80
CA GLU A 133 0.94 1.06 -12.92
C GLU A 133 1.45 1.25 -11.48
N GLY A 134 1.26 0.28 -10.59
CA GLY A 134 1.90 0.34 -9.28
C GLY A 134 1.45 -0.75 -8.32
N PHE A 135 1.34 -0.38 -7.04
CA PHE A 135 1.17 -1.34 -5.96
C PHE A 135 0.07 -0.92 -5.00
N ALA A 136 -0.61 -1.90 -4.41
CA ALA A 136 -1.69 -1.71 -3.48
C ALA A 136 -1.53 -2.66 -2.28
N ILE A 137 -1.88 -2.18 -1.09
CA ILE A 137 -2.04 -3.01 0.10
C ILE A 137 -3.53 -3.24 0.27
N ARG A 138 -3.97 -4.47 0.04
CA ARG A 138 -5.36 -4.90 0.22
C ARG A 138 -5.47 -5.70 1.51
N CYS A 139 -6.46 -5.37 2.32
CA CYS A 139 -6.74 -6.06 3.58
C CYS A 139 -8.16 -6.61 3.55
N THR A 140 -8.32 -7.87 3.96
CA THR A 140 -9.61 -8.50 4.18
C THR A 140 -9.67 -8.96 5.63
N ALA A 141 -10.49 -8.29 6.43
CA ALA A 141 -10.62 -8.58 7.86
C ALA A 141 -11.92 -9.37 8.13
N PRO A 142 -11.89 -10.38 9.02
CA PRO A 142 -13.09 -11.14 9.40
C PRO A 142 -14.05 -10.34 10.30
N ALA A 143 -13.57 -9.24 10.89
CA ALA A 143 -14.32 -8.35 11.75
C ALA A 143 -14.02 -6.88 11.44
N ASN A 144 -14.78 -5.97 12.04
CA ASN A 144 -14.52 -4.54 11.94
C ASN A 144 -13.29 -4.18 12.79
N VAL A 145 -12.22 -3.79 12.12
CA VAL A 145 -10.95 -3.33 12.68
C VAL A 145 -10.43 -2.20 11.81
N SER A 146 -9.47 -1.44 12.29
CA SER A 146 -8.78 -0.42 11.50
C SER A 146 -7.37 -0.86 11.16
N VAL A 147 -6.86 -0.32 10.05
CA VAL A 147 -5.50 -0.57 9.59
C VAL A 147 -4.75 0.75 9.40
N ARG A 148 -3.47 0.73 9.77
CA ARG A 148 -2.50 1.75 9.37
C ARG A 148 -1.47 1.09 8.47
N ALA A 149 -1.16 1.76 7.37
CA ALA A 149 -0.22 1.24 6.39
C ALA A 149 0.76 2.32 5.92
N THR A 150 1.97 1.88 5.63
CA THR A 150 3.05 2.69 5.05
C THR A 150 3.64 1.92 3.89
N MET A 151 3.92 2.60 2.78
CA MET A 151 4.62 2.02 1.64
C MET A 151 5.67 3.00 1.15
N LYS A 152 6.89 2.52 0.97
CA LYS A 152 8.00 3.28 0.37
C LYS A 152 8.33 2.74 -1.00
N VAL A 153 8.62 3.66 -1.90
CA VAL A 153 8.97 3.36 -3.29
C VAL A 153 10.16 4.19 -3.72
N SER A 154 11.04 3.56 -4.49
CA SER A 154 12.09 4.23 -5.23
C SER A 154 11.66 4.39 -6.69
N ARG A 155 12.20 5.39 -7.37
CA ARG A 155 11.99 5.58 -8.81
C ARG A 155 12.94 4.68 -9.61
N CYS A 156 12.43 3.96 -10.61
CA CYS A 156 13.23 3.31 -11.65
C CYS A 156 13.21 4.08 -12.98
#